data_AF-A0A934ABQ3-F1
#
_entry.id   AF-A0A934ABQ3-F1
#
_cell.length_a   1.000
_cell.length_b   1.000
_cell.length_c   1.000
_cell.angle_alpha   90.00
_cell.angle_beta   90.00
_cell.angle_gamma   90.00
#
_symmetry.space_group_name_H-M   'P 1'
#
loop_
_entity.id
_entity.type
_entity.pdbx_description
1 polymer ?
#
loop_
_entity_poly.entity_id
_entity_poly.type
_entity_poly.pdbx_seq_one_letter_code
_entity_poly.pdbx_strand_id
1 'polypeptide(L)' 'MFAKLSEYIDNELDELTCKDIEDHARHCIPCKACLETLKQTIGLCRSLAPNEKPVPEAFSKRLKALIQKIVPDK' A
#
# COMPACT_ATOMS: atom_id res chain seq x y z
N MET A 1 19.19 -2.01 4.44
CA MET A 1 18.70 -2.76 3.26
C MET A 1 17.23 -3.12 3.39
N PHE A 2 16.78 -3.82 4.44
CA PHE A 2 15.36 -4.18 4.61
C PHE A 2 14.39 -2.99 4.47
N ALA A 3 14.68 -1.85 5.12
CA ALA A 3 13.88 -0.63 4.99
C ALA A 3 13.68 -0.18 3.54
N LYS A 4 14.76 -0.23 2.73
CA LYS A 4 14.73 0.16 1.31
C LYS A 4 13.88 -0.78 0.45
N LEU A 5 13.82 -2.07 0.79
CA LEU A 5 12.91 -3.02 0.13
C LEU A 5 11.45 -2.72 0.47
N SER A 6 11.16 -2.27 1.70
CA SER A 6 9.81 -1.81 2.08
C SER A 6 9.45 -0.53 1.33
N GLU A 7 10.30 0.50 1.37
CA GLU A 7 10.08 1.77 0.67
C GLU A 7 9.85 1.55 -0.85
N TYR A 8 10.58 0.60 -1.46
CA TYR A 8 10.38 0.19 -2.86
C TYR A 8 8.98 -0.40 -3.10
N ILE A 9 8.54 -1.31 -2.21
CA ILE A 9 7.22 -1.94 -2.29
C ILE A 9 6.10 -0.91 -2.10
N ASP A 10 6.30 0.07 -1.23
CA ASP A 10 5.34 1.13 -0.91
C ASP A 10 5.34 2.27 -1.95
N ASN A 11 6.21 2.20 -2.99
CA ASN A 11 6.39 3.22 -4.02
C ASN A 11 6.82 4.60 -3.48
N GLU A 12 7.64 4.61 -2.43
CA GLU A 12 8.13 5.84 -1.77
C GLU A 12 9.52 6.27 -2.25
N LEU A 13 10.08 5.58 -3.24
CA LEU A 13 11.42 5.84 -3.79
C LEU A 13 11.33 6.51 -5.16
N ASP A 14 12.37 7.26 -5.51
CA ASP A 14 12.54 7.79 -6.87
C ASP A 14 12.94 6.68 -7.86
N GLU A 15 12.80 6.98 -9.16
CA GLU A 15 13.05 6.01 -10.24
C GLU A 15 14.48 5.47 -10.29
N LEU A 16 15.49 6.27 -9.92
CA LEU A 16 16.89 5.82 -9.91
C LEU A 16 17.10 4.82 -8.78
N THR A 17 16.63 5.17 -7.58
CA THR A 17 16.73 4.29 -6.41
C THR A 17 15.96 2.99 -6.61
N CYS A 18 14.80 3.02 -7.28
CA CYS A 18 14.07 1.81 -7.66
C CYS A 18 14.91 0.87 -8.53
N LYS A 19 15.60 1.40 -9.55
CA LYS A 19 16.46 0.59 -10.43
C LYS A 19 17.64 -0.02 -9.68
N ASP A 20 18.25 0.72 -8.77
CA ASP A 20 19.36 0.21 -7.95
C ASP A 20 18.92 -0.95 -7.05
N ILE A 21 17.72 -0.84 -6.46
CA ILE A 21 17.13 -1.91 -5.64
C ILE A 21 16.81 -3.15 -6.48
N GLU A 22 16.24 -2.96 -7.67
CA GLU A 22 15.98 -4.06 -8.60
C GLU A 22 17.26 -4.77 -9.03
N ASP A 23 18.31 -4.01 -9.34
CA ASP A 23 19.59 -4.58 -9.71
C ASP A 23 20.24 -5.34 -8.56
N HIS A 24 20.22 -4.77 -7.36
CA HIS A 24 20.71 -5.47 -6.17
C HIS A 24 19.94 -6.76 -5.91
N ALA A 25 18.60 -6.72 -5.96
CA ALA A 25 17.76 -7.89 -5.73
C ALA A 25 17.96 -8.98 -6.80
N ARG A 26 18.36 -8.64 -8.04
CA ARG A 26 18.73 -9.64 -9.06
C ARG A 26 19.98 -10.43 -8.69
N HIS A 27 20.97 -9.77 -8.09
CA HIS A 27 22.28 -10.36 -7.81
C HIS A 27 22.46 -10.87 -6.37
N CYS A 28 21.56 -10.48 -5.46
CA CYS A 28 21.64 -10.81 -4.04
C CYS A 28 20.50 -11.75 -3.62
N ILE A 29 20.79 -13.05 -3.51
CA ILE A 29 19.84 -14.10 -3.11
C ILE A 29 19.01 -13.74 -1.86
N PRO A 30 19.58 -13.26 -0.73
CA PRO A 30 18.78 -12.96 0.45
C PRO A 30 17.83 -11.78 0.22
N CYS A 31 18.24 -10.76 -0.54
CA CYS A 31 17.36 -9.63 -0.86
C CYS A 31 16.26 -10.03 -1.84
N LYS A 32 16.57 -10.90 -2.81
CA LYS A 32 15.57 -11.51 -3.69
C LYS A 32 14.51 -12.27 -2.90
N ALA A 33 14.94 -13.15 -2.00
CA ALA A 33 14.04 -13.95 -1.17
C ALA A 33 13.15 -13.04 -0.31
N CYS A 34 13.74 -12.04 0.33
CA CYS A 34 12.99 -11.08 1.15
C CYS A 34 11.94 -10.31 0.33
N LEU A 35 12.32 -9.78 -0.84
CA LEU A 35 11.41 -9.04 -1.71
C LEU A 35 10.24 -9.90 -2.18
N GLU A 36 10.50 -11.15 -2.57
CA GLU A 36 9.45 -12.08 -2.98
C GLU A 36 8.52 -12.47 -1.84
N THR A 37 9.06 -12.69 -0.63
CA THR A 37 8.25 -12.92 0.57
C THR A 37 7.33 -11.73 0.87
N LEU A 38 7.84 -10.49 0.82
CA LEU A 38 7.02 -9.29 1.04
C LEU A 38 5.86 -9.20 0.02
N LYS A 39 6.14 -9.41 -1.27
CA LYS A 39 5.11 -9.43 -2.32
C LYS A 39 4.05 -10.50 -2.08
N GLN A 40 4.46 -11.71 -1.67
CA GLN A 40 3.55 -12.79 -1.33
C GLN A 40 2.67 -12.43 -0.13
N THR A 41 3.24 -11.88 0.93
CA THR A 41 2.48 -11.41 2.10
C THR A 41 1.44 -10.36 1.71
N ILE A 42 1.78 -9.40 0.85
CA ILE A 42 0.82 -8.40 0.33
C ILE A 42 -0.31 -9.08 -0.45
N GLY A 43 0.03 -10.03 -1.33
CA GLY A 43 -0.96 -10.81 -2.07
C GLY A 43 -1.93 -11.54 -1.14
N LEU A 44 -1.40 -12.16 -0.08
CA LEU A 44 -2.21 -12.82 0.95
C LEU A 44 -3.10 -11.82 1.68
N CYS A 45 -2.58 -10.70 2.18
CA CYS A 45 -3.37 -9.65 2.83
C CYS A 45 -4.52 -9.15 1.94
N ARG A 46 -4.26 -8.94 0.64
CA ARG A 46 -5.30 -8.54 -0.33
C ARG A 46 -6.36 -9.64 -0.53
N SER A 47 -5.94 -10.91 -0.61
CA SER A 47 -6.88 -12.04 -0.72
C SER A 47 -7.69 -12.29 0.56
N LEU A 48 -7.12 -11.93 1.72
CA LEU A 48 -7.72 -11.93 3.04
C LEU A 48 -8.57 -10.68 3.32
N ALA A 49 -8.81 -9.86 2.29
CA ALA A 49 -9.90 -8.90 2.29
C ALA A 49 -11.21 -9.47 1.67
N PRO A 50 -11.68 -10.71 1.95
CA PRO A 50 -13.06 -11.03 1.67
C PRO A 50 -13.90 -10.31 2.71
N ASN A 51 -14.87 -9.53 2.22
CA ASN A 51 -15.77 -8.68 2.98
C ASN A 51 -15.28 -7.24 3.22
N GLU A 52 -14.98 -6.52 2.13
CA GLU A 52 -15.52 -5.17 2.02
C GLU A 52 -17.05 -5.27 2.08
N LYS A 53 -17.62 -5.53 3.26
CA LYS A 53 -19.03 -5.25 3.49
C LYS A 53 -19.19 -3.79 3.07
N PRO A 54 -20.11 -3.49 2.15
CA PRO A 54 -20.29 -2.13 1.70
C PRO A 54 -20.44 -1.25 2.93
N VAL A 55 -19.72 -0.12 2.94
CA VAL A 55 -19.79 0.86 4.02
C VAL A 55 -21.27 1.10 4.32
N PRO A 56 -21.74 0.88 5.56
CA PRO A 56 -23.16 1.01 5.86
C PRO A 56 -23.66 2.38 5.41
N GLU A 57 -24.78 2.44 4.67
CA GLU A 57 -25.29 3.70 4.12
C GLU A 57 -25.48 4.78 5.19
N ALA A 58 -25.81 4.37 6.42
CA ALA A 58 -25.93 5.28 7.57
C ALA A 58 -24.62 6.03 7.87
N PHE A 59 -23.47 5.39 7.72
CA PHE A 59 -22.16 6.04 7.88
C PHE A 59 -21.93 7.08 6.80
N SER A 60 -22.13 6.71 5.53
CA SER A 60 -21.99 7.62 4.38
C SER A 60 -22.91 8.84 4.49
N LYS A 61 -24.16 8.66 4.94
CA LYS A 61 -25.12 9.74 5.18
C LYS A 61 -24.66 10.69 6.29
N ARG A 62 -24.20 10.15 7.42
CA ARG A 62 -23.69 10.95 8.55
C ARG A 62 -22.44 11.74 8.15
N LEU A 63 -21.51 11.11 7.43
CA LEU A 63 -20.29 11.76 6.97
C LEU A 63 -20.59 12.94 6.04
N LYS A 64 -21.47 12.75 5.04
CA LYS A 64 -21.90 13.82 4.14
C LYS A 64 -22.51 15.00 4.90
N ALA A 65 -23.39 14.73 5.87
CA ALA A 65 -24.01 15.78 6.68
C ALA A 65 -22.99 16.56 7.53
N LEU A 66 -21.93 15.90 8.02
CA LEU A 66 -20.85 16.58 8.75
C LEU A 66 -20.01 17.45 7.81
N ILE A 67 -19.63 16.95 6.64
CA ILE A 67 -18.85 17.70 5.65
C ILE A 67 -19.60 18.98 5.23
N GLN A 68 -20.90 18.89 4.96
CA GLN A 68 -21.75 20.05 4.61
C GLN A 68 -21.85 21.10 5.73
N LYS A 69 -21.67 20.73 6.99
CA LYS A 69 -21.64 21.68 8.12
C LYS A 69 -20.29 22.38 8.26
N ILE A 70 -19.21 21.73 7.82
CA ILE A 70 -17.84 22.20 7.99
C ILE A 70 -17.40 23.03 6.78
N VAL A 71 -17.88 22.68 5.58
CA VAL A 71 -17.72 23.46 4.36
C VAL A 71 -19.04 24.18 4.10
N PRO A 72 -19.26 25.39 4.65
CA PRO A 72 -20.41 26.19 4.25
C PRO A 72 -20.30 26.44 2.74
N ASP A 73 -21.34 26.03 2.03
CA ASP A 73 -21.56 26.24 0.60
C ASP A 73 -21.24 27.71 0.27
N LYS A 74 -20.34 27.93 -0.69
CA LYS A 74 -20.00 29.26 -1.19
C LYS A 74 -20.95 29.63 -2.32
#